data_AF-A0A6P5RVG7-F1
#
_entry.id   AF-A0A6P5RVG7-F1
#
_cell.length_a   1.000
_cell.length_b   1.000
_cell.length_c   1.000
_cell.angle_alpha   90.00
_cell.angle_beta   90.00
_cell.angle_gamma   90.00
#
_symmetry.space_group_name_H-M   'P 1'
#
loop_
_entity.id
_entity.type
_entity.pdbx_description
1 polymer ?
#
loop_
_entity_poly.entity_id
_entity_poly.type
_entity_poly.pdbx_seq_one_letter_code
_entity_poly.pdbx_strand_id
1 'polypeptide(L)'
;MKINVEGYNLFGHLDGSVTAPPKFAILDEEGVTSEVTAAYKDWLRTDKALLSLLIVSLSDEALEYVIGSRIAHEAWLNLTDRYASVSRARINHLKTEMQTAQKGGDSIERFLLRLKHIRDQLHSAGVKISDDDFVIAALNGLPPEYDIIKTVLIARDTSLSLKDFRAQLLVAEQTAEARVVTHSAMFTSQSVPRSASYGPSSGQGLLPTPVQGPVG
;
A
#
# COMPACT_ATOMS: atom_id res chain seq x y z
N MET A 1 19.66 8.06 2.97
CA MET A 1 21.04 8.59 3.08
C MET A 1 21.53 8.91 1.68
N LYS A 2 21.71 10.19 1.35
CA LYS A 2 21.94 10.68 -0.02
C LYS A 2 23.44 10.84 -0.21
N ILE A 3 24.11 9.81 -0.73
CA ILE A 3 25.52 9.94 -1.10
C ILE A 3 25.52 10.77 -2.40
N ASN A 4 25.99 12.01 -2.34
CA ASN A 4 26.01 12.94 -3.46
C ASN A 4 27.20 12.63 -4.39
N VAL A 5 27.07 11.56 -5.19
CA VAL A 5 28.14 11.06 -6.09
C VAL A 5 28.28 11.93 -7.35
N GLU A 6 27.29 12.77 -7.66
CA GLU A 6 27.26 13.63 -8.86
C GLU A 6 28.27 14.78 -8.81
N GLY A 7 28.74 15.19 -7.62
CA GLY A 7 29.63 16.35 -7.47
C GLY A 7 31.11 16.13 -7.83
N TYR A 8 31.57 14.88 -7.98
CA TYR A 8 33.00 14.56 -8.11
C TYR A 8 33.37 13.77 -9.37
N ASN A 9 32.45 13.60 -10.33
CA ASN A 9 32.68 12.82 -11.55
C ASN A 9 33.08 11.34 -11.29
N LEU A 10 32.80 10.82 -10.09
CA LEU A 10 33.17 9.49 -9.64
C LEU A 10 32.16 8.41 -10.06
N PHE A 11 30.94 8.82 -10.45
CA PHE A 11 29.91 7.90 -10.92
C PHE A 11 30.37 7.10 -12.14
N GLY A 12 31.32 7.64 -12.91
CA GLY A 12 31.88 6.95 -14.06
C GLY A 12 32.65 5.66 -13.73
N HIS A 13 33.18 5.54 -12.51
CA HIS A 13 33.77 4.30 -12.01
C HIS A 13 32.71 3.28 -11.56
N LEU A 14 31.48 3.73 -11.26
CA LEU A 14 30.38 2.88 -10.81
C LEU A 14 29.52 2.38 -11.97
N ASP A 15 29.27 3.20 -12.98
CA ASP A 15 28.51 2.81 -14.18
C ASP A 15 29.37 2.15 -15.28
N GLY A 16 30.70 2.19 -15.12
CA GLY A 16 31.66 1.61 -16.05
C GLY A 16 32.05 2.51 -17.23
N SER A 17 31.58 3.76 -17.27
CA SER A 17 31.97 4.73 -18.31
C SER A 17 33.44 5.16 -18.23
N VAL A 18 34.09 5.04 -17.07
CA VAL A 18 35.53 5.23 -16.88
C VAL A 18 36.21 3.86 -16.77
N THR A 19 36.59 3.30 -17.91
CA THR A 19 37.27 2.01 -17.99
C THR A 19 38.72 2.10 -17.51
N ALA A 20 39.22 1.02 -16.92
CA ALA A 20 40.61 0.93 -16.48
C ALA A 20 41.58 1.18 -17.67
N PRO A 21 42.50 2.15 -17.58
CA PRO A 21 43.48 2.39 -18.63
C PRO A 21 44.48 1.22 -18.73
N PRO A 22 45.23 1.10 -19.84
CA PRO A 22 46.21 0.03 -20.01
C PRO A 22 47.21 -0.01 -18.85
N LYS A 23 47.35 -1.19 -18.25
CA LYS A 23 48.22 -1.40 -17.09
C LYS A 23 49.70 -1.23 -17.45
N PHE A 24 50.09 -1.57 -18.67
CA PHE A 24 51.47 -1.51 -19.16
C PHE A 24 51.52 -0.65 -20.44
N ALA A 25 52.62 0.09 -20.64
CA ALA A 25 52.82 0.89 -21.85
C ALA A 25 53.37 0.00 -22.98
N ILE A 26 52.78 0.13 -24.18
CA ILE A 26 53.30 -0.48 -25.40
C ILE A 26 54.31 0.52 -25.99
N LEU A 27 55.58 0.12 -26.13
CA LEU A 27 56.55 0.83 -26.95
C LEU A 27 56.66 0.11 -28.30
N ASP A 28 56.64 0.88 -29.39
CA ASP A 28 56.43 0.38 -30.75
C ASP A 28 57.59 -0.46 -31.33
N GLU A 29 58.74 -0.61 -30.66
CA GLU A 29 59.88 -1.36 -31.23
C GLU A 29 60.51 -2.49 -30.38
N GLU A 30 60.31 -2.60 -29.06
CA GLU A 30 60.97 -3.66 -28.24
C GLU A 30 60.09 -4.43 -27.24
N GLY A 31 58.76 -4.36 -27.39
CA GLY A 31 57.84 -5.15 -26.58
C GLY A 31 57.42 -4.48 -25.27
N VAL A 32 56.40 -5.08 -24.63
CA VAL A 32 55.66 -4.54 -23.48
C VAL A 32 56.63 -4.22 -22.33
N THR A 33 56.65 -2.97 -21.87
CA THR A 33 57.37 -2.62 -20.65
C THR A 33 56.64 -3.16 -19.42
N SER A 34 57.37 -3.78 -18.49
CA SER A 34 56.82 -4.28 -17.21
C SER A 34 56.41 -3.17 -16.23
N GLU A 35 56.55 -1.90 -16.61
CA GLU A 35 56.24 -0.76 -15.76
C GLU A 35 54.75 -0.40 -15.81
N VAL A 36 54.15 -0.28 -14.62
CA VAL A 36 52.74 0.08 -14.48
C VAL A 36 52.54 1.58 -14.73
N THR A 37 51.65 1.92 -15.66
CA THR A 37 51.38 3.31 -16.06
C THR A 37 50.86 4.15 -14.88
N ALA A 38 51.23 5.44 -14.84
CA ALA A 38 50.76 6.37 -13.80
C ALA A 38 49.22 6.50 -13.81
N ALA A 39 48.62 6.55 -15.00
CA ALA A 39 47.16 6.61 -15.18
C ALA A 39 46.43 5.39 -14.57
N TYR A 40 46.99 4.18 -14.70
CA TYR A 40 46.41 2.99 -14.07
C TYR A 40 46.50 3.04 -12.54
N LYS A 41 47.61 3.55 -11.98
CA LYS A 41 47.77 3.71 -10.53
C LYS A 41 46.77 4.71 -9.95
N ASP A 42 46.53 5.82 -10.64
CA ASP A 42 45.58 6.84 -10.21
C ASP A 42 44.13 6.35 -10.33
N TRP A 43 43.79 5.68 -11.44
CA TRP A 43 42.48 5.02 -11.60
C TRP A 43 42.23 4.01 -10.49
N LEU A 44 43.23 3.16 -10.18
CA LEU A 44 43.12 2.14 -9.14
C LEU A 44 42.97 2.74 -7.75
N ARG A 45 43.66 3.85 -7.46
CA ARG A 45 43.50 4.57 -6.18
C ARG A 45 42.08 5.05 -6.00
N THR A 46 41.50 5.66 -7.04
CA THR A 46 40.13 6.16 -7.03
C THR A 46 39.12 5.02 -6.90
N ASP A 47 39.29 3.94 -7.65
CA ASP A 47 38.44 2.75 -7.56
C ASP A 47 38.46 2.12 -6.16
N LYS A 48 39.64 1.98 -5.54
CA LYS A 48 39.76 1.44 -4.18
C LYS A 48 39.18 2.36 -3.11
N ALA A 49 39.32 3.67 -3.26
CA ALA A 49 38.69 4.63 -2.37
C ALA A 49 37.15 4.54 -2.46
N LEU A 50 36.60 4.40 -3.68
CA LEU A 50 35.17 4.21 -3.90
C LEU A 50 34.66 2.88 -3.33
N LEU A 51 35.39 1.80 -3.55
CA LEU A 51 35.02 0.49 -3.01
C LEU A 51 35.02 0.50 -1.46
N SER A 52 36.03 1.11 -0.85
CA SER A 52 36.08 1.28 0.61
C SER A 52 34.91 2.14 1.12
N LEU A 53 34.61 3.25 0.44
CA LEU A 53 33.48 4.11 0.78
C LEU A 53 32.14 3.37 0.68
N LEU A 54 31.94 2.58 -0.38
CA LEU A 54 30.78 1.72 -0.53
C LEU A 54 30.68 0.77 0.66
N ILE A 55 31.71 -0.02 0.95
CA ILE A 55 31.75 -0.98 2.06
C ILE A 55 31.40 -0.31 3.40
N VAL A 56 31.96 0.85 3.71
CA VAL A 56 31.70 1.58 4.97
C VAL A 56 30.27 2.13 5.05
N SER A 57 29.63 2.40 3.92
CA SER A 57 28.27 2.96 3.87
C SER A 57 27.15 1.92 3.95
N LEU A 58 27.48 0.63 3.86
CA LEU A 58 26.54 -0.48 3.79
C LEU A 58 26.20 -1.01 5.19
N SER A 59 24.99 -1.55 5.34
CA SER A 59 24.63 -2.36 6.50
C SER A 59 25.31 -3.74 6.42
N ASP A 60 25.40 -4.44 7.55
CA ASP A 60 25.96 -5.79 7.62
C ASP A 60 25.30 -6.77 6.63
N GLU A 61 23.97 -6.68 6.47
CA GLU A 61 23.23 -7.48 5.49
C GLU A 61 23.63 -7.13 4.04
N ALA A 62 23.87 -5.85 3.75
CA ALA A 62 24.22 -5.39 2.41
C ALA A 62 25.68 -5.73 2.05
N LEU A 63 26.56 -5.82 3.05
CA LEU A 63 27.97 -6.17 2.89
C LEU A 63 28.16 -7.56 2.29
N GLU A 64 27.31 -8.53 2.64
CA GLU A 64 27.38 -9.91 2.14
C GLU A 64 27.38 -9.99 0.61
N TYR A 65 26.72 -9.06 -0.07
CA TYR A 65 26.63 -9.02 -1.54
C TYR A 65 27.86 -8.39 -2.21
N VAL A 66 28.74 -7.78 -1.43
CA VAL A 66 29.91 -7.03 -1.92
C VAL A 66 31.21 -7.75 -1.60
N ILE A 67 31.19 -8.70 -0.66
CA ILE A 67 32.34 -9.53 -0.29
C ILE A 67 32.89 -10.24 -1.54
N GLY A 68 34.19 -10.05 -1.79
CA GLY A 68 34.89 -10.64 -2.95
C GLY A 68 34.96 -9.73 -4.18
N SER A 69 34.21 -8.62 -4.21
CA SER A 69 34.27 -7.64 -5.31
C SER A 69 35.66 -7.01 -5.38
N ARG A 70 36.26 -7.03 -6.58
CA ARG A 70 37.64 -6.55 -6.78
C ARG A 70 37.70 -5.08 -7.14
N ILE A 71 36.64 -4.54 -7.73
CA ILE A 71 36.54 -3.14 -8.17
C ILE A 71 35.19 -2.55 -7.74
N ALA A 72 35.11 -1.23 -7.63
CA ALA A 72 33.90 -0.53 -7.18
C ALA A 72 32.72 -0.77 -8.13
N HIS A 73 32.98 -0.92 -9.43
CA HIS A 73 31.96 -1.25 -10.42
C HIS A 73 31.26 -2.60 -10.15
N GLU A 74 32.03 -3.65 -9.84
CA GLU A 74 31.51 -4.99 -9.55
C GLU A 74 30.65 -4.99 -8.27
N ALA A 75 31.16 -4.33 -7.23
CA ALA A 75 30.42 -4.09 -5.99
C ALA A 75 29.09 -3.39 -6.23
N TRP A 76 29.10 -2.33 -7.04
CA TRP A 76 27.93 -1.55 -7.39
C TRP A 76 26.92 -2.37 -8.19
N LEU A 77 27.36 -3.18 -9.16
CA LEU A 77 26.47 -4.05 -9.94
C LEU A 77 25.78 -5.10 -9.05
N ASN A 78 26.51 -5.76 -8.16
CA ASN A 78 25.94 -6.77 -7.27
C ASN A 78 24.88 -6.18 -6.34
N LEU A 79 25.16 -5.00 -5.76
CA LEU A 79 24.18 -4.26 -4.97
C LEU A 79 22.97 -3.87 -5.82
N THR A 80 23.21 -3.31 -7.01
CA THR A 80 22.14 -2.86 -7.89
C THR A 80 21.24 -4.01 -8.30
N ASP A 81 21.77 -5.17 -8.70
CA ASP A 81 20.98 -6.34 -9.07
C ASP A 81 20.15 -6.86 -7.88
N ARG A 82 20.80 -7.02 -6.72
CA ARG A 82 20.13 -7.49 -5.50
C ARG A 82 18.98 -6.56 -5.11
N TYR A 83 19.26 -5.26 -4.96
CA TYR A 83 18.26 -4.29 -4.53
C TYR A 83 17.24 -3.95 -5.62
N ALA A 84 17.57 -4.10 -6.90
CA ALA A 84 16.59 -4.00 -7.98
C ALA A 84 15.56 -5.14 -7.95
N SER A 85 15.99 -6.37 -7.66
CA SER A 85 15.06 -7.51 -7.52
C SER A 85 14.10 -7.32 -6.35
N VAL A 86 14.61 -6.93 -5.18
CA VAL A 86 13.83 -6.60 -3.98
C VAL A 86 12.90 -5.43 -4.24
N SER A 87 13.38 -4.39 -4.92
CA SER A 87 12.57 -3.23 -5.31
C SER A 87 11.41 -3.63 -6.22
N ARG A 88 11.64 -4.47 -7.25
CA ARG A 88 10.57 -4.97 -8.13
C ARG A 88 9.54 -5.80 -7.38
N ALA A 89 9.97 -6.72 -6.52
CA ALA A 89 9.07 -7.52 -5.69
C ALA A 89 8.23 -6.63 -4.76
N ARG A 90 8.86 -5.62 -4.14
CA ARG A 90 8.18 -4.64 -3.29
C ARG A 90 7.17 -3.79 -4.06
N ILE A 91 7.53 -3.31 -5.25
CA ILE A 91 6.62 -2.58 -6.15
C ILE A 91 5.41 -3.45 -6.50
N ASN A 92 5.62 -4.71 -6.90
CA ASN A 92 4.53 -5.62 -7.24
C ASN A 92 3.64 -5.90 -6.02
N HIS A 93 4.23 -6.11 -4.85
CA HIS A 93 3.49 -6.28 -3.60
C HIS A 93 2.61 -5.06 -3.30
N LEU A 94 3.16 -3.84 -3.39
CA LEU A 94 2.40 -2.60 -3.18
C LEU A 94 1.29 -2.41 -4.21
N LYS A 95 1.51 -2.78 -5.48
CA LYS A 95 0.47 -2.76 -6.52
C LYS A 95 -0.67 -3.72 -6.19
N THR A 96 -0.35 -4.95 -5.80
CA THR A 96 -1.35 -5.93 -5.37
C THR A 96 -2.10 -5.42 -4.15
N GLU A 97 -1.38 -4.92 -3.13
CA GLU A 97 -1.97 -4.36 -1.91
C GLU A 97 -2.95 -3.24 -2.24
N MET A 98 -2.59 -2.31 -3.14
CA MET A 98 -3.47 -1.24 -3.59
C MET A 98 -4.75 -1.76 -4.28
N GLN A 99 -4.62 -2.76 -5.16
CA GLN A 99 -5.74 -3.31 -5.91
C GLN A 99 -6.68 -4.17 -5.05
N THR A 100 -6.15 -4.82 -4.01
CA THR A 100 -6.91 -5.70 -3.11
C THR A 100 -7.30 -5.02 -1.80
N ALA A 101 -6.93 -3.76 -1.59
CA ALA A 101 -7.24 -3.03 -0.37
C ALA A 101 -8.76 -2.92 -0.20
N GLN A 102 -9.28 -3.38 0.93
CA GLN A 102 -10.68 -3.22 1.29
C GLN A 102 -10.85 -2.17 2.38
N LYS A 103 -11.99 -1.46 2.37
CA LYS A 103 -12.41 -0.60 3.48
C LYS A 103 -12.57 -1.41 4.76
N GLY A 104 -13.22 -2.58 4.66
CA GLY A 104 -13.54 -3.41 5.83
C GLY A 104 -14.33 -2.62 6.87
N GLY A 105 -13.96 -2.79 8.14
CA GLY A 105 -14.54 -2.03 9.27
C GLY A 105 -13.99 -0.61 9.46
N ASP A 106 -13.06 -0.16 8.63
CA ASP A 106 -12.51 1.20 8.73
C ASP A 106 -13.53 2.24 8.27
N SER A 107 -13.35 3.49 8.71
CA SER A 107 -14.00 4.64 8.08
C SER A 107 -13.39 4.92 6.69
N ILE A 108 -14.16 5.58 5.82
CA ILE A 108 -13.70 6.05 4.51
C ILE A 108 -12.41 6.87 4.64
N GLU A 109 -12.32 7.70 5.67
CA GLU A 109 -11.14 8.50 5.97
C GLU A 109 -9.87 7.66 6.13
N ARG A 110 -9.93 6.65 7.00
CA ARG A 110 -8.79 5.76 7.27
C ARG A 110 -8.46 4.92 6.06
N PHE A 111 -9.47 4.41 5.36
CA PHE A 111 -9.28 3.64 4.15
C PHE A 111 -8.56 4.43 3.04
N LEU A 112 -9.02 5.66 2.74
CA LEU A 112 -8.39 6.51 1.74
C LEU A 112 -6.96 6.92 2.15
N LEU A 113 -6.70 7.12 3.44
CA LEU A 113 -5.35 7.40 3.94
C LEU A 113 -4.41 6.22 3.73
N ARG A 114 -4.87 4.98 3.96
CA ARG A 114 -4.08 3.76 3.68
C ARG A 114 -3.72 3.66 2.20
N LEU A 115 -4.70 3.85 1.31
CA LEU A 115 -4.46 3.86 -0.14
C LEU A 115 -3.48 4.96 -0.55
N LYS A 116 -3.61 6.16 0.01
CA LYS A 116 -2.67 7.25 -0.23
C LYS A 116 -1.25 6.86 0.20
N HIS A 117 -1.09 6.22 1.35
CA HIS A 117 0.21 5.78 1.82
C HIS A 117 0.86 4.75 0.89
N ILE A 118 0.08 3.82 0.33
CA ILE A 118 0.55 2.87 -0.69
C ILE A 118 0.95 3.60 -1.96
N ARG A 119 0.14 4.56 -2.42
CA ARG A 119 0.45 5.42 -3.59
C ARG A 119 1.75 6.20 -3.39
N ASP A 120 1.97 6.77 -2.22
CA ASP A 120 3.17 7.54 -1.89
C ASP A 120 4.42 6.65 -1.86
N GLN A 121 4.30 5.40 -1.36
CA GLN A 121 5.37 4.40 -1.43
C GLN A 121 5.69 3.95 -2.86
N LEU A 122 4.67 3.79 -3.71
CA LEU A 122 4.87 3.50 -5.13
C LEU A 122 5.56 4.66 -5.83
N HIS A 123 5.16 5.89 -5.52
CA HIS A 123 5.77 7.10 -6.08
C HIS A 123 7.24 7.23 -5.70
N SER A 124 7.61 6.96 -4.44
CA SER A 124 9.01 6.97 -4.00
C SER A 124 9.86 5.87 -4.64
N ALA A 125 9.24 4.76 -5.05
CA ALA A 125 9.86 3.71 -5.85
C ALA A 125 9.87 4.00 -7.37
N GLY A 126 9.46 5.20 -7.80
CA GLY A 126 9.46 5.62 -9.20
C GLY A 126 8.22 5.22 -10.00
N VAL A 127 7.20 4.63 -9.36
CA VAL A 127 5.94 4.24 -10.01
C VAL A 127 4.90 5.33 -9.82
N LYS A 128 4.49 5.96 -10.92
CA LYS A 128 3.40 6.93 -10.90
C LYS A 128 2.05 6.21 -11.02
N ILE A 129 1.13 6.55 -10.12
CA ILE A 129 -0.27 6.13 -10.17
C ILE A 129 -1.10 7.37 -10.52
N SER A 130 -1.96 7.26 -11.54
CA SER A 130 -2.86 8.34 -11.94
C SER A 130 -3.95 8.56 -10.88
N ASP A 131 -4.61 9.71 -10.93
CA ASP A 131 -5.76 9.95 -10.03
C ASP A 131 -6.93 9.02 -10.37
N ASP A 132 -7.13 8.68 -11.64
CA ASP A 132 -8.18 7.75 -12.08
C ASP A 132 -7.92 6.32 -11.57
N ASP A 133 -6.69 5.82 -11.70
CA ASP A 133 -6.31 4.50 -11.16
C ASP A 133 -6.49 4.45 -9.62
N PHE A 134 -6.18 5.56 -8.94
CA PHE A 134 -6.40 5.69 -7.51
C PHE A 134 -7.89 5.63 -7.15
N VAL A 135 -8.75 6.34 -7.90
CA VAL A 135 -10.20 6.31 -7.73
C VAL A 135 -10.75 4.91 -7.96
N ILE A 136 -10.34 4.24 -9.04
CA ILE A 136 -10.77 2.87 -9.36
C ILE A 136 -10.36 1.90 -8.24
N ALA A 137 -9.11 1.96 -7.77
CA ALA A 137 -8.64 1.13 -6.65
C ALA A 137 -9.46 1.37 -5.38
N ALA A 138 -9.74 2.64 -5.05
CA ALA A 138 -10.58 2.98 -3.91
C ALA A 138 -12.01 2.44 -4.04
N LEU A 139 -12.65 2.60 -5.20
CA LEU A 139 -14.00 2.08 -5.48
C LEU A 139 -14.09 0.55 -5.45
N ASN A 140 -13.03 -0.15 -5.84
CA ASN A 140 -12.98 -1.61 -5.77
C ASN A 140 -12.90 -2.14 -4.34
N GLY A 141 -12.33 -1.36 -3.42
CA GLY A 141 -12.25 -1.70 -2.01
C GLY A 141 -13.49 -1.39 -1.19
N LEU A 142 -14.52 -0.74 -1.77
CA LEU A 142 -15.74 -0.39 -1.05
C LEU A 142 -16.70 -1.60 -0.94
N PRO A 143 -17.39 -1.74 0.21
CA PRO A 143 -18.37 -2.80 0.41
C PRO A 143 -19.69 -2.51 -0.32
N PRO A 144 -20.59 -3.51 -0.46
CA PRO A 144 -21.80 -3.42 -1.31
C PRO A 144 -22.75 -2.26 -0.97
N GLU A 145 -22.77 -1.79 0.29
CA GLU A 145 -23.59 -0.63 0.68
C GLU A 145 -23.22 0.67 -0.06
N TYR A 146 -22.06 0.72 -0.75
CA TYR A 146 -21.61 1.82 -1.59
C TYR A 146 -21.87 1.60 -3.10
N ASP A 147 -22.55 0.54 -3.52
CA ASP A 147 -22.72 0.20 -4.95
C ASP A 147 -23.39 1.31 -5.78
N ILE A 148 -24.32 2.07 -5.17
CA ILE A 148 -24.97 3.20 -5.83
C ILE A 148 -23.95 4.29 -6.17
N ILE A 149 -23.15 4.73 -5.18
CA ILE A 149 -22.16 5.79 -5.42
C ILE A 149 -21.04 5.29 -6.33
N LYS A 150 -20.66 4.01 -6.22
CA LYS A 150 -19.69 3.37 -7.12
C LYS A 150 -20.16 3.42 -8.58
N THR A 151 -21.41 3.07 -8.85
CA THR A 151 -21.99 3.11 -10.20
C THR A 151 -22.02 4.54 -10.75
N VAL A 152 -22.47 5.51 -9.95
CA VAL A 152 -22.53 6.93 -10.34
C VAL A 152 -21.14 7.47 -10.67
N LEU A 153 -20.13 7.12 -9.86
CA LEU A 153 -18.77 7.58 -10.04
C LEU A 153 -18.08 6.94 -11.24
N ILE A 154 -18.35 5.67 -11.54
CA ILE A 154 -17.83 4.98 -12.73
C ILE A 154 -18.48 5.48 -14.02
N ALA A 155 -19.78 5.78 -14.00
CA ALA A 155 -20.52 6.25 -15.17
C ALA A 155 -20.25 7.73 -15.53
N ARG A 156 -19.45 8.42 -14.73
CA ARG A 156 -19.15 9.84 -14.91
C ARG A 156 -18.13 10.03 -16.05
N ASP A 157 -18.50 10.83 -17.05
CA ASP A 157 -17.64 11.19 -18.20
C ASP A 157 -16.65 12.35 -17.93
N THR A 158 -16.74 13.00 -16.77
CA THR A 158 -15.90 14.16 -16.43
C THR A 158 -14.84 13.81 -15.40
N SER A 159 -13.64 14.38 -15.53
CA SER A 159 -12.57 14.21 -14.54
C SER A 159 -13.06 14.64 -13.15
N LEU A 160 -12.92 13.76 -12.15
CA LEU A 160 -13.29 14.00 -10.77
C LEU A 160 -12.04 14.37 -9.97
N SER A 161 -12.06 15.52 -9.29
CA SER A 161 -10.94 15.84 -8.40
C SER A 161 -10.92 14.90 -7.20
N LEU A 162 -9.74 14.53 -6.70
CA LEU A 162 -9.63 13.68 -5.51
C LEU A 162 -10.31 14.29 -4.27
N LYS A 163 -10.41 15.62 -4.20
CA LYS A 163 -11.13 16.32 -3.14
C LYS A 163 -12.63 16.06 -3.22
N ASP A 164 -13.21 16.20 -4.41
CA ASP A 164 -14.63 15.97 -4.63
C ASP A 164 -15.00 14.49 -4.47
N PHE A 165 -14.14 13.60 -4.98
CA PHE A 165 -14.28 12.15 -4.79
C PHE A 165 -14.40 11.78 -3.32
N ARG A 166 -13.45 12.28 -2.51
CA ARG A 166 -13.45 12.08 -1.06
C ARG A 166 -14.71 12.65 -0.41
N ALA A 167 -15.12 13.86 -0.76
CA ALA A 167 -16.32 14.48 -0.22
C ALA A 167 -17.58 13.64 -0.49
N GLN A 168 -17.71 13.10 -1.71
CA GLN A 168 -18.83 12.23 -2.07
C GLN A 168 -18.84 10.90 -1.29
N LEU A 169 -17.67 10.30 -1.07
CA LEU A 169 -17.57 9.07 -0.27
C LEU A 169 -17.92 9.31 1.20
N LEU A 170 -17.58 10.47 1.77
CA LEU A 170 -17.97 10.81 3.15
C LEU A 170 -19.49 10.99 3.30
N VAL A 171 -20.15 11.58 2.30
CA VAL A 171 -21.63 11.66 2.28
C VAL A 171 -22.26 10.28 2.14
N ALA A 172 -21.67 9.41 1.31
CA ALA A 172 -22.12 8.03 1.16
C ALA A 172 -21.96 7.23 2.46
N GLU A 173 -20.89 7.44 3.23
CA GLU A 173 -20.65 6.81 4.53
C GLU A 173 -21.78 7.14 5.53
N GLN A 174 -22.11 8.43 5.68
CA GLN A 174 -23.22 8.86 6.54
C GLN A 174 -24.56 8.23 6.14
N THR A 175 -24.79 8.11 4.82
CA THR A 175 -26.02 7.50 4.28
C THR A 175 -26.07 6.00 4.54
N ALA A 176 -24.94 5.31 4.40
CA ALA A 176 -24.82 3.87 4.68
C ALA A 176 -25.03 3.58 6.17
N GLU A 177 -24.43 4.36 7.07
CA GLU A 177 -24.60 4.24 8.52
C GLU A 177 -26.07 4.44 8.94
N ALA A 178 -26.74 5.45 8.40
CA ALA A 178 -28.17 5.70 8.68
C ALA A 178 -29.07 4.52 8.27
N ARG A 179 -28.76 3.85 7.15
CA ARG A 179 -29.50 2.65 6.70
C ARG A 179 -29.33 1.47 7.65
N VAL A 180 -28.12 1.25 8.18
CA VAL A 180 -27.84 0.19 9.15
C VAL A 180 -28.63 0.41 10.45
N VAL A 181 -28.68 1.65 10.95
CA VAL A 181 -29.46 2.02 12.15
C VAL A 181 -30.95 1.80 11.93
N THR A 182 -31.49 2.22 10.77
CA THR A 182 -32.91 2.07 10.44
C THR A 182 -33.32 0.59 10.37
N HIS A 183 -32.50 -0.24 9.72
CA HIS A 183 -32.78 -1.67 9.59
C HIS A 183 -32.69 -2.40 10.94
N SER A 184 -31.74 -2.01 11.79
CA SER A 184 -31.59 -2.55 13.15
C SER A 184 -32.79 -2.19 14.04
N ALA A 185 -33.28 -0.95 13.97
CA ALA A 185 -34.43 -0.49 14.74
C ALA A 185 -35.73 -1.25 14.37
N MET A 186 -35.94 -1.53 13.07
CA MET A 186 -37.10 -2.30 12.60
C MET A 186 -37.09 -3.76 13.08
N PHE A 187 -35.91 -4.37 13.20
CA PHE A 187 -35.77 -5.73 13.72
C PHE A 187 -36.06 -5.80 15.23
N THR A 188 -35.68 -4.77 16.00
CA THR A 188 -35.99 -4.68 17.43
C THR A 188 -37.45 -4.38 17.74
N SER A 189 -38.19 -3.71 16.83
CA SER A 189 -39.62 -3.44 17.05
C SER A 189 -40.53 -4.65 16.81
N GLN A 190 -40.09 -5.63 16.01
CA GLN A 190 -40.88 -6.84 15.73
C GLN A 190 -40.74 -7.93 16.81
N SER A 191 -39.74 -7.85 17.68
CA SER A 191 -39.45 -8.88 18.69
C SER A 191 -40.06 -8.63 20.07
N VAL A 192 -40.89 -7.59 20.26
CA VAL A 192 -41.60 -7.35 21.53
C VAL A 192 -42.92 -8.13 21.52
N PRO A 193 -43.09 -9.22 22.30
CA PRO A 193 -44.38 -9.87 22.44
C PRO A 193 -45.31 -8.94 23.23
N ARG A 194 -46.46 -8.61 22.63
CA ARG A 194 -47.57 -7.89 23.27
C ARG A 194 -48.19 -8.78 24.36
N SER A 195 -47.70 -8.70 25.59
CA SER A 195 -48.38 -9.29 26.75
C SER A 195 -49.59 -8.42 27.11
N ALA A 196 -50.78 -8.92 26.82
CA ALA A 196 -52.04 -8.30 27.24
C ALA A 196 -52.20 -8.46 28.76
N SER A 197 -52.06 -7.35 29.48
CA SER A 197 -52.38 -7.26 30.91
C SER A 197 -53.89 -7.19 31.12
N TYR A 198 -54.50 -8.26 31.63
CA TYR A 198 -55.85 -8.22 32.20
C TYR A 198 -55.77 -7.87 33.69
N GLY A 199 -56.40 -6.77 34.08
CA GLY A 199 -56.72 -6.38 35.45
C GLY A 199 -58.25 -6.30 35.66
N PRO A 200 -58.74 -6.19 36.90
CA PRO A 200 -59.68 -7.17 37.47
C PRO A 200 -61.14 -6.68 37.56
N SER A 201 -62.09 -7.62 37.62
CA SER A 201 -63.45 -7.32 38.09
C SER A 201 -64.01 -8.47 38.92
N SER A 202 -64.00 -8.31 40.25
CA SER A 202 -64.81 -9.12 41.17
C SER A 202 -66.22 -8.56 41.19
N GLY A 203 -67.17 -9.29 40.62
CA GLY A 203 -68.60 -9.00 40.67
C GLY A 203 -69.37 -10.26 41.07
N GLN A 204 -70.07 -10.17 42.20
CA GLN A 204 -70.93 -11.20 42.78
C GLN A 204 -72.02 -11.69 41.82
N GLY A 205 -72.29 -13.00 41.82
CA GLY A 205 -73.44 -13.60 41.14
C GLY A 205 -73.98 -14.78 41.95
N LEU A 206 -75.09 -14.54 42.65
CA LEU A 206 -75.89 -15.52 43.39
C LEU A 206 -76.67 -16.43 42.42
N LEU A 207 -76.65 -17.73 42.68
CA LEU A 207 -77.46 -18.77 42.00
C LEU A 207 -78.87 -18.84 42.60
N PRO A 208 -79.94 -18.92 41.78
CA PRO A 208 -81.23 -19.46 42.22
C PRO A 208 -81.37 -20.93 41.79
N THR A 209 -81.86 -21.76 42.72
CA THR A 209 -82.28 -23.15 42.49
C THR A 209 -83.64 -23.23 41.79
N PRO A 210 -83.91 -24.28 40.99
CA PRO A 210 -85.21 -24.47 40.36
C PRO A 210 -86.17 -25.30 41.22
N VAL A 211 -87.43 -24.87 41.25
CA VAL A 211 -88.58 -25.57 41.86
C VAL A 211 -89.36 -26.27 40.74
N GLN A 212 -89.53 -27.58 40.84
CA GLN A 212 -90.61 -28.32 40.18
C GLN A 212 -91.14 -29.38 41.15
N GLY A 213 -92.44 -29.32 41.46
CA GLY A 213 -93.23 -30.46 41.94
C GLY A 213 -94.14 -30.97 40.81
N PRO A 214 -95.25 -31.70 41.08
CA PRO A 214 -95.53 -32.59 42.21
C PRO A 214 -96.12 -33.96 41.74
N VAL A 215 -96.63 -34.71 42.72
CA VAL A 215 -97.70 -35.74 42.70
C VAL A 215 -97.29 -37.22 42.48
N GLY A 216 -97.62 -38.03 43.49
CA GLY A 216 -97.57 -39.50 43.51
C GLY A 216 -97.44 -40.03 44.92
#